data_AF-A0A227J4Y9-F1
#
_entry.id   AF-A0A227J4Y9-F1
#
_cell.length_a   1.000
_cell.length_b   1.000
_cell.length_c   1.000
_cell.angle_alpha   90.00
_cell.angle_beta   90.00
_cell.angle_gamma   90.00
#
_symmetry.space_group_name_H-M   'P 1'
#
loop_
_entity.id
_entity.type
_entity.pdbx_description
1 polymer ?
#
loop_
_entity_poly.entity_id
_entity_poly.type
_entity_poly.pdbx_seq_one_letter_code
_entity_poly.pdbx_strand_id
1 'polypeptide(L)'
;NFATARVTPEGSNLAVNKEIVSIAGKPYAAGDTYKPEDEVVYKFTVTNTEPVWRDEAAIQDIISNVRVEVIGDTTKSAFSESEISHVFTSVGTSGTQDTYIEPYDATDDLDLVVD
;
A
#
# COMPACT_ATOMS: atom_id res chain seq x y z
N ASN A 1 -10.64 -15.02 49.89
CA ASN A 1 -11.26 -14.84 48.57
C ASN A 1 -10.32 -13.93 47.78
N PHE A 2 -9.47 -14.48 46.91
CA PHE A 2 -8.51 -13.67 46.17
C PHE A 2 -9.16 -13.25 44.86
N ALA A 3 -9.26 -11.94 44.62
CA ALA A 3 -9.68 -11.43 43.33
C ALA A 3 -8.61 -11.82 42.30
N THR A 4 -9.00 -12.55 41.26
CA THR A 4 -8.13 -12.83 40.12
C THR A 4 -8.28 -11.73 39.10
N ALA A 5 -7.17 -11.15 38.64
CA ALA A 5 -7.13 -10.30 37.47
C ALA A 5 -6.85 -11.15 36.22
N ARG A 6 -7.47 -10.80 35.09
CA ARG A 6 -7.15 -11.37 33.78
C ARG A 6 -6.31 -10.37 33.00
N VAL A 7 -5.23 -10.86 32.39
CA VAL A 7 -4.47 -10.10 31.39
C VAL A 7 -5.13 -10.34 30.05
N THR A 8 -5.54 -9.26 29.37
CA THR A 8 -5.99 -9.31 27.98
C THR A 8 -4.93 -8.61 27.15
N PRO A 9 -4.19 -9.32 26.28
CA PRO A 9 -3.29 -8.65 25.35
C PRO A 9 -4.10 -7.73 24.43
N GLU A 10 -3.56 -6.56 24.13
CA GLU A 10 -4.12 -5.70 23.09
C GLU A 10 -4.00 -6.40 21.72
N GLY A 11 -4.92 -6.09 20.81
CA GLY A 11 -4.89 -6.64 19.47
C GLY A 11 -3.69 -6.10 18.69
N SER A 12 -3.33 -6.78 17.60
CA SER A 12 -2.48 -6.22 16.56
C SER A 12 -3.32 -6.16 15.30
N ASN A 13 -3.52 -4.96 14.75
CA ASN A 13 -4.38 -4.78 13.59
C ASN A 13 -3.85 -3.68 12.66
N LEU A 14 -3.97 -3.91 11.36
CA LEU A 14 -3.62 -2.96 10.32
C LEU A 14 -4.87 -2.64 9.52
N ALA A 15 -5.11 -1.36 9.28
CA ALA A 15 -6.05 -0.90 8.28
C ALA A 15 -5.29 -0.52 7.00
N VAL A 16 -5.77 -1.00 5.86
CA VAL A 16 -5.20 -0.70 4.54
C VAL A 16 -6.27 -0.03 3.68
N ASN A 17 -5.91 1.09 3.06
CA ASN A 17 -6.74 1.76 2.06
C ASN A 17 -5.95 1.96 0.77
N LYS A 18 -6.53 1.55 -0.37
CA LYS A 18 -6.00 1.80 -1.71
C LYS A 18 -6.96 2.73 -2.46
N GLU A 19 -6.42 3.77 -3.07
CA GLU A 19 -7.20 4.68 -3.91
C GLU A 19 -6.43 5.14 -5.15
N ILE A 20 -7.16 5.51 -6.20
CA ILE A 20 -6.59 6.23 -7.34
C ILE A 20 -6.54 7.71 -6.95
N VAL A 21 -5.35 8.32 -7.03
CA VAL A 21 -5.14 9.74 -6.75
C VAL A 21 -5.37 10.57 -8.00
N SER A 22 -4.78 10.15 -9.12
CA SER A 22 -4.86 10.90 -10.38
C SER A 22 -4.71 10.04 -11.62
N ILE A 23 -5.28 10.53 -12.72
CA ILE A 23 -5.09 10.02 -14.09
C ILE A 23 -4.66 11.20 -14.97
N ALA A 24 -3.58 11.04 -15.73
CA ALA A 24 -3.02 12.08 -16.59
C ALA A 24 -2.77 13.42 -15.86
N GLY A 25 -2.28 13.34 -14.61
CA GLY A 25 -2.03 14.50 -13.75
C GLY A 25 -3.27 15.21 -13.20
N LYS A 26 -4.48 14.70 -13.42
CA LYS A 26 -5.73 15.26 -12.87
C LYS A 26 -6.27 14.40 -11.74
N PRO A 27 -6.81 14.99 -10.65
CA PRO A 27 -7.45 14.23 -9.59
C PRO A 27 -8.52 13.29 -10.15
N TYR A 28 -8.49 12.03 -9.69
CA TYR A 28 -9.42 11.01 -10.16
C TYR A 28 -10.85 11.28 -9.69
N ALA A 29 -11.81 11.10 -10.59
CA ALA A 29 -13.22 10.99 -10.29
C ALA A 29 -13.77 9.62 -10.73
N ALA A 30 -14.75 9.11 -9.99
CA ALA A 30 -15.37 7.82 -10.30
C ALA A 30 -15.96 7.83 -11.72
N GLY A 31 -15.50 6.89 -12.55
CA GLY A 31 -15.88 6.78 -13.96
C GLY A 31 -14.89 7.39 -14.95
N ASP A 32 -13.83 8.04 -14.48
CA ASP A 32 -12.75 8.49 -15.34
C ASP A 32 -12.07 7.32 -16.06
N THR A 33 -11.62 7.60 -17.29
CA THR A 33 -10.91 6.66 -18.15
C THR A 33 -9.52 7.18 -18.44
N TYR A 34 -8.53 6.28 -18.53
CA TYR A 34 -7.20 6.60 -19.02
C TYR A 34 -7.11 6.35 -20.54
N LYS A 35 -6.08 6.93 -21.15
CA LYS A 35 -5.62 6.63 -22.50
C LYS A 35 -4.23 6.00 -22.45
N PRO A 36 -3.78 5.34 -23.52
CA PRO A 36 -2.38 4.93 -23.63
C PRO A 36 -1.44 6.12 -23.34
N GLU A 37 -0.34 5.84 -22.64
CA GLU A 37 0.66 6.82 -22.15
C GLU A 37 0.19 7.76 -21.01
N ASP A 38 -1.06 7.67 -20.55
CA ASP A 38 -1.47 8.41 -19.35
C ASP A 38 -0.85 7.78 -18.10
N GLU A 39 -0.30 8.62 -17.22
CA GLU A 39 0.12 8.21 -15.88
C GLU A 39 -1.11 8.00 -14.98
N VAL A 40 -1.12 6.89 -14.22
CA VAL A 40 -2.11 6.62 -13.18
C VAL A 40 -1.39 6.50 -11.85
N VAL A 41 -1.75 7.34 -10.89
CA VAL A 41 -1.15 7.36 -9.55
C VAL A 41 -2.10 6.70 -8.57
N TYR A 42 -1.63 5.65 -7.89
CA TYR A 42 -2.32 5.01 -6.76
C TYR A 42 -1.67 5.41 -5.45
N LYS A 43 -2.45 5.42 -4.37
CA LYS A 43 -1.93 5.60 -3.01
C LYS A 43 -2.44 4.50 -2.09
N PHE A 44 -1.50 3.90 -1.37
CA PHE A 44 -1.77 2.97 -0.29
C PHE A 44 -1.51 3.68 1.03
N THR A 45 -2.47 3.61 1.94
CA THR A 45 -2.30 4.05 3.32
C THR A 45 -2.41 2.83 4.22
N VAL A 46 -1.34 2.51 4.94
CA VAL A 46 -1.33 1.45 5.95
C VAL A 46 -1.25 2.11 7.33
N THR A 47 -2.19 1.78 8.19
CA THR A 47 -2.34 2.35 9.52
C THR A 47 -2.36 1.24 10.55
N ASN A 48 -1.43 1.28 11.51
CA ASN A 48 -1.57 0.50 12.73
C ASN A 48 -2.69 1.10 13.59
N THR A 49 -3.74 0.34 13.82
CA THR A 49 -4.93 0.82 14.54
C THR A 49 -4.89 0.52 16.02
N GLU A 50 -3.88 -0.22 16.47
CA GLU A 50 -3.71 -0.62 17.86
C GLU A 50 -2.38 -0.10 18.42
N PRO A 51 -2.26 0.15 19.75
CA PRO A 51 -1.03 0.67 20.36
C PRO A 51 0.04 -0.42 20.59
N VAL A 52 0.14 -1.38 19.67
CA VAL A 52 1.06 -2.53 19.75
C VAL A 52 1.92 -2.58 18.49
N TRP A 53 3.20 -2.89 18.65
CA TRP A 53 4.12 -3.12 17.53
C TRP A 53 3.66 -4.26 16.63
N ARG A 54 3.94 -4.13 15.34
CA ARG A 54 3.65 -5.18 14.38
C ARG A 54 4.83 -5.39 13.46
N ASP A 55 5.59 -6.42 13.80
CA ASP A 55 6.80 -6.82 13.10
C ASP A 55 6.44 -7.73 11.91
N GLU A 56 7.34 -7.79 10.93
CA GLU A 56 7.26 -8.66 9.74
C GLU A 56 5.95 -8.50 8.95
N ALA A 57 5.42 -7.28 8.88
CA ALA A 57 4.20 -6.98 8.15
C ALA A 57 4.48 -6.93 6.63
N ALA A 58 3.92 -7.88 5.89
CA ALA A 58 3.98 -7.89 4.43
C ALA A 58 2.90 -6.98 3.80
N ILE A 59 3.30 -6.02 2.97
CA ILE A 59 2.42 -5.16 2.16
C ILE A 59 2.65 -5.52 0.70
N GLN A 60 1.62 -6.08 0.04
CA GLN A 60 1.75 -6.64 -1.30
C GLN A 60 0.64 -6.18 -2.25
N ASP A 61 0.99 -5.95 -3.51
CA ASP A 61 0.04 -5.73 -4.62
C ASP A 61 0.62 -6.16 -5.96
N ILE A 62 -0.18 -6.88 -6.75
CA ILE A 62 0.23 -7.42 -8.06
C ILE A 62 -0.15 -6.40 -9.15
N ILE A 63 0.69 -5.39 -9.32
CA ILE A 63 0.53 -4.31 -10.32
C ILE A 63 0.54 -4.90 -11.74
N SER A 64 1.35 -5.92 -11.98
CA SER A 64 1.50 -6.66 -13.23
C SER A 64 0.20 -7.38 -13.69
N ASN A 65 -0.76 -7.60 -12.78
CA ASN A 65 -2.07 -8.16 -13.09
C ASN A 65 -3.08 -7.12 -13.57
N VAL A 66 -2.77 -5.82 -13.50
CA VAL A 66 -3.58 -4.79 -14.14
C VAL A 66 -3.33 -4.88 -15.65
N ARG A 67 -4.35 -5.36 -16.38
CA ARG A 67 -4.25 -5.68 -17.80
C ARG A 67 -5.30 -4.97 -18.63
N VAL A 68 -4.96 -4.73 -19.89
CA VAL A 68 -5.80 -4.05 -20.86
C VAL A 68 -5.98 -4.91 -22.10
N GLU A 69 -7.18 -4.86 -22.66
CA GLU A 69 -7.45 -5.45 -23.97
C GLU A 69 -6.86 -4.57 -25.07
N VAL A 70 -6.19 -5.20 -26.02
CA VAL A 70 -5.69 -4.56 -27.24
C VAL A 70 -6.28 -5.25 -28.46
N ILE A 71 -6.17 -4.62 -29.62
CA ILE A 71 -6.75 -5.11 -30.88
C ILE A 71 -6.40 -6.59 -31.12
N GLY A 72 -7.41 -7.38 -31.47
CA GLY A 72 -7.26 -8.81 -31.78
C GLY A 72 -7.45 -9.74 -30.59
N ASP A 73 -8.33 -9.38 -29.64
CA ASP A 73 -8.70 -10.19 -28.47
C ASP A 73 -7.51 -10.62 -27.60
N THR A 74 -6.45 -9.80 -27.58
CA THR A 74 -5.27 -10.06 -26.74
C THR A 74 -5.25 -9.11 -25.56
N THR A 75 -4.69 -9.56 -24.43
CA THR A 75 -4.47 -8.72 -23.25
C THR A 75 -2.99 -8.48 -23.04
N LYS A 76 -2.64 -7.28 -22.59
CA LYS A 76 -1.27 -6.88 -22.21
C LYS A 76 -1.28 -6.22 -20.85
N SER A 77 -0.10 -6.04 -20.23
CA SER A 77 0.04 -5.17 -19.07
C SER A 77 -0.52 -3.79 -19.39
N ALA A 78 -1.24 -3.20 -18.44
CA ALA A 78 -1.71 -1.83 -18.53
C ALA A 78 -0.56 -0.82 -18.44
N PHE A 79 0.50 -1.20 -17.74
CA PHE A 79 1.65 -0.36 -17.45
C PHE A 79 2.87 -0.83 -18.24
N SER A 80 3.52 0.12 -18.93
CA SER A 80 4.83 -0.07 -19.56
C SER A 80 5.97 0.09 -18.57
N GLU A 81 5.77 0.95 -17.56
CA GLU A 81 6.72 1.28 -16.49
C GLU A 81 5.93 1.50 -15.19
N SER A 82 6.56 1.20 -14.05
CA SER A 82 6.02 1.45 -12.71
C SER A 82 7.11 1.97 -11.79
N GLU A 83 6.74 2.86 -10.87
CA GLU A 83 7.61 3.36 -9.81
C GLU A 83 6.84 3.36 -8.49
N ILE A 84 7.48 2.84 -7.44
CA ILE A 84 6.92 2.77 -6.10
C ILE A 84 7.77 3.63 -5.16
N SER A 85 7.13 4.62 -4.55
CA SER A 85 7.71 5.42 -3.48
C SER A 85 6.90 5.27 -2.19
N HIS A 86 7.55 5.54 -1.06
CA HIS A 86 6.91 5.52 0.25
C HIS A 86 7.31 6.75 1.06
N VAL A 87 6.44 7.12 1.99
CA VAL A 87 6.68 8.13 3.01
C VAL A 87 6.07 7.68 4.33
N PHE A 88 6.73 8.01 5.42
CA PHE A 88 6.21 7.76 6.75
C PHE A 88 5.53 9.01 7.29
N THR A 89 4.30 8.85 7.75
CA THR A 89 3.47 9.96 8.22
C THR A 89 3.45 10.09 9.74
N SER A 90 3.94 9.07 10.45
CA SER A 90 4.06 9.05 11.91
C SER A 90 5.52 9.15 12.35
N VAL A 91 5.77 9.89 13.41
CA VAL A 91 7.08 10.05 14.06
C VAL A 91 7.31 9.01 15.17
N GLY A 92 6.60 7.88 15.13
CA GLY A 92 6.74 6.82 16.14
C GLY A 92 6.36 7.23 17.56
N THR A 93 6.60 6.32 18.50
CA THR A 93 6.45 6.51 19.94
C THR A 93 7.65 7.22 20.57
N SER A 94 8.81 7.15 19.92
CA SER A 94 10.07 7.77 20.36
C SER A 94 10.23 9.24 19.95
N GLY A 95 9.31 9.76 19.12
CA GLY A 95 9.44 11.07 18.48
C GLY A 95 10.34 11.07 17.24
N THR A 96 10.82 9.89 16.84
CA THR A 96 11.48 9.60 15.56
C THR A 96 10.77 8.45 14.86
N GLN A 97 10.94 8.37 13.53
CA GLN A 97 10.53 7.21 12.76
C GLN A 97 10.94 5.90 13.46
N ASP A 98 9.91 5.14 13.83
CA ASP A 98 10.01 3.83 14.47
C ASP A 98 9.91 2.69 13.44
N THR A 99 9.13 2.92 12.38
CA THR A 99 8.91 1.93 11.31
C THR A 99 10.12 1.82 10.39
N TYR A 100 10.48 0.61 10.02
CA TYR A 100 11.51 0.28 9.05
C TYR A 100 10.91 -0.46 7.86
N ILE A 101 11.44 -0.17 6.67
CA ILE A 101 11.10 -0.90 5.44
C ILE A 101 12.42 -1.42 4.86
N GLU A 102 12.49 -2.72 4.63
CA GLU A 102 13.64 -3.34 3.96
C GLU A 102 13.78 -2.81 2.52
N PRO A 103 15.00 -2.80 1.94
CA PRO A 103 15.18 -2.47 0.53
C PRO A 103 14.32 -3.38 -0.36
N TYR A 104 13.60 -2.79 -1.30
CA TYR A 104 12.70 -3.48 -2.21
C TYR A 104 12.92 -3.04 -3.66
N ASP A 105 12.43 -3.83 -4.62
CA ASP A 105 12.39 -3.43 -6.02
C ASP A 105 11.23 -2.47 -6.25
N ALA A 106 11.54 -1.18 -6.43
CA ALA A 106 10.55 -0.15 -6.63
C ALA A 106 9.96 -0.11 -8.06
N THR A 107 10.35 -1.05 -8.93
CA THR A 107 9.94 -1.06 -10.35
C THR A 107 9.06 -2.25 -10.74
N ASP A 108 8.84 -3.20 -9.83
CA ASP A 108 8.03 -4.41 -10.04
C ASP A 108 6.73 -4.36 -9.20
N ASP A 109 6.05 -5.51 -9.05
CA ASP A 109 4.96 -5.70 -8.10
C ASP A 109 5.34 -5.21 -6.70
N LEU A 110 4.39 -4.59 -6.00
CA LEU A 110 4.61 -4.11 -4.65
C LEU A 110 4.83 -5.32 -3.73
N ASP A 111 6.00 -5.39 -3.10
CA ASP A 111 6.36 -6.41 -2.12
C ASP A 111 7.27 -5.81 -1.05
N LEU A 112 6.66 -5.38 0.06
CA LEU A 112 7.38 -4.76 1.18
C LEU A 112 7.25 -5.63 2.42
N VAL A 113 8.36 -5.78 3.14
CA VAL A 113 8.38 -6.24 4.53
C VAL A 113 8.64 -5.02 5.41
N VAL A 114 7.79 -4.85 6.43
CA VAL A 114 7.76 -3.68 7.31
C VAL A 114 7.84 -4.11 8.76
N ASP A 115 8.71 -3.45 9.53
CA ASP A 115 8.88 -3.60 10.98
C ASP A 115 8.56 -2.30 11.72
#